data_AF-A0A1J0LWD4-F1
#
_entry.id   AF-A0A1J0LWD4-F1
#
_cell.length_a   1.000
_cell.length_b   1.000
_cell.length_c   1.000
_cell.angle_alpha   90.00
_cell.angle_beta   90.00
_cell.angle_gamma   90.00
#
_symmetry.space_group_name_H-M   'P 1'
#
loop_
_entity.id
_entity.type
_entity.pdbx_description
1 polymer ?
#
loop_
_entity_poly.entity_id
_entity_poly.type
_entity_poly.pdbx_seq_one_letter_code
_entity_poly.pdbx_strand_id
1 'polypeptide(L)'
;MGRGHPAAGEYTLWPLGGSFHSPGNYGYLAFLEAPNDPEALAAQVRVREGMLPPIPSRLQGIRRWALYYGGDPGALASLQAYELVVLAREAPLALVRGLRERGVRVVAYLPVGVVPRGEAEQKGLLKAALGPNPYAPDTLLMDPASALWQAQVRAEAARLLALGFEGFFLDGLDLADLYPEIIPELAALIRSLREGYPQALLLQHRGFRVLRRTARFLDAVVYSGLSVDARGQIALNDPSPVWPFRQRGLPALSLDQTPHAEAFDSALRRALELGFVPYVARGQLTEAPQTP
;
A
#
# COMPACT_ATOMS: atom_id res chain seq x y z
N MET A 1 -13.41 0.23 -18.25
CA MET A 1 -13.83 1.48 -18.90
C MET A 1 -15.17 1.91 -18.31
N GLY A 2 -15.18 2.54 -17.15
CA GLY A 2 -16.39 3.18 -16.61
C GLY A 2 -16.39 4.63 -17.06
N ARG A 3 -17.21 4.99 -18.05
CA ARG A 3 -17.51 6.39 -18.32
C ARG A 3 -18.51 6.84 -17.27
N GLY A 4 -18.10 7.69 -16.33
CA GLY A 4 -19.05 8.41 -15.49
C GLY A 4 -19.96 9.25 -16.39
N HIS A 5 -21.27 9.10 -16.25
CA HIS A 5 -22.25 9.92 -16.95
C HIS A 5 -22.35 11.27 -16.20
N PRO A 6 -21.87 12.40 -16.75
CA PRO A 6 -21.68 13.64 -16.00
C PRO A 6 -22.95 14.31 -15.48
N ALA A 7 -24.13 13.82 -15.88
CA ALA A 7 -25.43 14.37 -15.52
C ALA A 7 -26.23 13.55 -14.49
N ALA A 8 -25.76 12.35 -14.13
CA ALA A 8 -26.40 11.57 -13.09
C ALA A 8 -25.63 11.81 -11.79
N GLY A 9 -26.29 12.29 -10.73
CA GLY A 9 -25.74 12.34 -9.36
C GLY A 9 -25.51 10.95 -8.76
N GLU A 10 -25.22 9.96 -9.61
CA GLU A 10 -25.09 8.55 -9.31
C GLU A 10 -23.61 8.18 -9.45
N TYR A 11 -22.98 7.96 -8.30
CA TYR A 11 -21.66 7.35 -8.26
C TYR A 11 -21.87 5.85 -8.12
N THR A 12 -21.30 5.06 -9.05
CA THR A 12 -21.34 3.61 -8.96
C THR A 12 -20.55 3.15 -7.73
N LEU A 13 -21.23 2.78 -6.65
CA LEU A 13 -20.62 1.97 -5.60
C LEU A 13 -20.72 0.50 -6.02
N TRP A 14 -19.57 -0.07 -6.39
CA TRP A 14 -19.43 -1.50 -6.61
C TRP A 14 -19.70 -2.25 -5.29
N PRO A 15 -20.41 -3.40 -5.28
CA PRO A 15 -21.36 -3.72 -4.22
C PRO A 15 -20.73 -3.86 -2.82
N LEU A 16 -21.43 -3.27 -1.85
CA LEU A 16 -21.32 -3.55 -0.42
C LEU A 16 -22.09 -4.83 -0.12
N GLY A 17 -21.43 -5.98 -0.33
CA GLY A 17 -21.92 -7.29 0.13
C GLY A 17 -22.97 -7.95 -0.76
N GLY A 18 -22.58 -9.05 -1.41
CA GLY A 18 -23.46 -10.01 -2.04
C GLY A 18 -22.77 -10.79 -3.19
N SER A 19 -23.28 -11.97 -3.51
CA SER A 19 -22.66 -12.91 -4.47
C SER A 19 -22.47 -12.29 -5.86
N PHE A 20 -21.24 -12.38 -6.38
CA PHE A 20 -20.82 -11.92 -7.71
C PHE A 20 -21.58 -12.57 -8.88
N HIS A 21 -22.27 -13.69 -8.64
CA HIS A 21 -22.96 -14.45 -9.69
C HIS A 21 -24.48 -14.18 -9.77
N SER A 22 -25.01 -13.26 -8.95
CA SER A 22 -26.42 -12.90 -9.05
C SER A 22 -26.61 -11.84 -10.13
N PRO A 23 -27.35 -12.13 -11.23
CA PRO A 23 -27.57 -11.18 -12.33
C PRO A 23 -28.40 -9.93 -11.94
N GLY A 24 -28.80 -9.80 -10.66
CA GLY A 24 -29.58 -8.67 -10.14
C GLY A 24 -28.94 -7.91 -8.98
N ASN A 25 -27.66 -8.16 -8.65
CA ASN A 25 -27.05 -7.57 -7.45
C ASN A 25 -26.35 -6.23 -7.73
N TYR A 26 -27.13 -5.22 -8.11
CA TYR A 26 -26.70 -3.82 -8.14
C TYR A 26 -27.28 -3.10 -6.93
N GLY A 27 -26.44 -2.78 -5.96
CA GLY A 27 -26.78 -1.80 -4.93
C GLY A 27 -26.48 -0.41 -5.44
N TYR A 28 -27.50 0.40 -5.73
CA TYR A 28 -27.32 1.82 -5.99
C TYR A 28 -27.38 2.58 -4.66
N LEU A 29 -26.35 3.35 -4.36
CA LEU A 29 -26.43 4.37 -3.32
C LEU A 29 -26.75 5.68 -4.03
N ALA A 30 -28.05 5.91 -4.22
CA ALA A 30 -28.53 7.21 -4.66
C ALA A 30 -28.60 8.11 -3.43
N PHE A 31 -27.88 9.23 -3.44
CA PHE A 31 -28.24 10.36 -2.58
C PHE A 31 -29.53 10.93 -3.18
N LEU A 32 -30.66 10.33 -2.81
CA LEU A 32 -32.00 10.70 -3.32
C LEU A 32 -32.34 12.16 -2.98
N GLU A 33 -31.62 12.73 -2.02
CA GLU A 33 -31.59 14.15 -1.74
C GLU A 33 -30.13 14.60 -1.70
N ALA A 34 -29.79 15.60 -2.52
CA ALA A 34 -28.59 16.39 -2.26
C ALA A 34 -28.73 16.97 -0.84
N PRO A 35 -27.66 16.95 -0.01
CA PRO A 35 -27.75 17.54 1.30
C PRO A 35 -28.24 18.98 1.15
N ASN A 36 -29.32 19.33 1.87
CA ASN A 36 -29.90 20.67 1.86
C ASN A 36 -28.84 21.76 2.14
N ASP A 37 -27.81 21.40 2.90
CA ASP A 37 -26.63 22.21 3.15
C ASP A 37 -25.36 21.34 3.08
N PRO A 38 -24.69 21.28 1.92
CA PRO A 38 -23.44 20.54 1.74
C PRO A 38 -22.30 21.07 2.62
N GLU A 39 -22.27 22.37 2.92
CA GLU A 39 -21.24 22.99 3.75
C GLU A 39 -21.39 22.57 5.21
N ALA A 40 -22.62 22.59 5.73
CA ALA A 40 -22.91 22.10 7.08
C ALA A 40 -22.60 20.61 7.21
N LEU A 41 -22.95 19.78 6.22
CA LEU A 41 -22.60 18.36 6.23
C LEU A 41 -21.08 18.17 6.23
N ALA A 42 -20.35 18.88 5.37
CA ALA A 42 -18.88 18.83 5.34
C ALA A 42 -18.27 19.33 6.66
N ALA A 43 -18.84 20.36 7.29
CA ALA A 43 -18.42 20.81 8.61
C ALA A 43 -18.63 19.74 9.68
N GLN A 44 -19.79 19.08 9.71
CA GLN A 44 -20.08 17.98 10.65
C GLN A 44 -19.13 16.79 10.45
N VAL A 45 -18.86 16.40 9.19
CA VAL A 45 -17.89 15.35 8.88
C VAL A 45 -16.51 15.74 9.36
N ARG A 46 -16.04 16.97 9.08
CA ARG A 46 -14.75 17.48 9.56
C ARG A 46 -14.65 17.47 11.10
N VAL A 47 -15.70 17.86 11.81
CA VAL A 47 -15.75 17.78 13.27
C VAL A 47 -15.63 16.33 13.74
N ARG A 48 -16.39 15.40 13.15
CA ARG A 48 -16.30 13.97 13.48
C ARG A 48 -14.94 13.37 13.19
N GLU A 49 -14.33 13.73 12.07
CA GLU A 49 -12.98 13.30 11.71
C GLU A 49 -11.92 13.89 12.66
N GLY A 50 -12.08 15.15 13.06
CA GLY A 50 -11.23 15.82 14.06
C GLY A 50 -11.33 15.22 15.47
N MET A 51 -12.41 14.52 15.80
CA MET A 51 -12.56 13.79 17.06
C MET A 51 -11.89 12.40 17.04
N LEU A 52 -11.46 11.90 15.88
CA LEU A 52 -10.79 10.61 15.80
C LEU A 52 -9.40 10.69 16.44
N PRO A 53 -8.95 9.64 17.15
CA PRO A 53 -7.67 9.67 17.84
C PRO A 53 -6.51 9.79 16.82
N PRO A 54 -5.41 10.47 17.20
CA PRO A 54 -4.22 10.53 16.37
C PRO A 54 -3.65 9.14 16.12
N ILE A 55 -2.97 8.97 15.00
CA ILE A 55 -2.27 7.74 14.63
C ILE A 55 -0.79 7.97 14.92
N PRO A 56 -0.24 7.35 15.99
CA PRO A 56 1.18 7.45 16.27
C PRO A 56 1.95 6.68 15.19
N SER A 57 2.87 7.36 14.52
CA SER A 57 3.75 6.76 13.51
C SER A 57 5.21 6.97 13.91
N ARG A 58 6.03 5.93 13.72
CA ARG A 58 7.49 6.00 13.87
C ARG A 58 8.19 6.65 12.67
N LEU A 59 7.43 7.00 11.63
CA LEU A 59 7.91 7.65 10.41
C LEU A 59 7.40 9.10 10.29
N GLN A 60 6.95 9.69 11.40
CA GLN A 60 6.59 11.10 11.43
C GLN A 60 7.76 11.97 10.98
N GLY A 61 7.47 12.92 10.08
CA GLY A 61 8.46 13.88 9.58
C GLY A 61 9.40 13.33 8.53
N ILE A 62 9.24 12.07 8.07
CA ILE A 62 10.04 11.52 6.98
C ILE A 62 9.91 12.35 5.71
N ARG A 63 11.03 12.56 4.99
CA ARG A 63 11.06 13.42 3.80
C ARG A 63 11.53 12.72 2.54
N ARG A 64 12.31 11.65 2.68
CA ARG A 64 12.87 10.92 1.55
C ARG A 64 12.78 9.43 1.79
N TRP A 65 12.12 8.73 0.88
CA TRP A 65 12.09 7.28 0.88
C TRP A 65 12.35 6.73 -0.52
N ALA A 66 12.76 5.47 -0.61
CA ALA A 66 12.94 4.76 -1.87
C ALA A 66 12.44 3.33 -1.81
N LEU A 67 12.15 2.77 -2.97
CA LEU A 67 11.85 1.36 -3.17
C LEU A 67 12.78 0.79 -4.23
N TYR A 68 13.51 -0.26 -3.87
CA TYR A 68 14.53 -0.89 -4.70
C TYR A 68 14.49 -2.41 -4.55
N TYR A 69 14.13 -3.10 -5.63
CA TYR A 69 14.07 -4.56 -5.71
C TYR A 69 15.26 -5.19 -6.42
N GLY A 70 16.27 -4.39 -6.77
CA GLY A 70 17.50 -4.92 -7.34
C GLY A 70 18.40 -5.55 -6.27
N GLY A 71 19.44 -6.22 -6.75
CA GLY A 71 20.42 -6.91 -5.91
C GLY A 71 21.83 -6.35 -6.02
N ASP A 72 22.02 -5.19 -6.66
CA ASP A 72 23.35 -4.63 -6.88
C ASP A 72 23.88 -3.97 -5.59
N PRO A 73 25.00 -4.45 -5.02
CA PRO A 73 25.63 -3.78 -3.87
C PRO A 73 26.07 -2.33 -4.17
N GLY A 74 26.32 -1.98 -5.44
CA GLY A 74 26.64 -0.62 -5.89
C GLY A 74 25.53 0.39 -5.61
N ALA A 75 24.27 -0.06 -5.45
CA ALA A 75 23.13 0.79 -5.13
C ALA A 75 23.24 1.49 -3.77
N LEU A 76 24.11 1.01 -2.86
CA LEU A 76 24.33 1.61 -1.55
C LEU A 76 24.66 3.11 -1.63
N ALA A 77 25.47 3.51 -2.61
CA ALA A 77 25.92 4.89 -2.77
C ALA A 77 24.78 5.87 -3.04
N SER A 78 23.75 5.43 -3.78
CA SER A 78 22.54 6.21 -4.04
C SER A 78 21.52 6.08 -2.92
N LEU A 79 21.32 4.86 -2.41
CA LEU A 79 20.27 4.55 -1.44
C LEU A 79 20.53 5.16 -0.05
N GLN A 80 21.78 5.46 0.30
CA GLN A 80 22.12 6.14 1.56
C GLN A 80 21.58 7.59 1.67
N ALA A 81 21.13 8.20 0.56
CA ALA A 81 20.54 9.54 0.57
C ALA A 81 19.10 9.58 1.14
N TYR A 82 18.47 8.42 1.29
CA TYR A 82 17.10 8.27 1.76
C TYR A 82 17.06 8.00 3.27
N GLU A 83 15.96 8.38 3.92
CA GLU A 83 15.73 8.12 5.34
C GLU A 83 15.10 6.74 5.55
N LEU A 84 14.38 6.24 4.55
CA LEU A 84 13.74 4.92 4.50
C LEU A 84 13.98 4.27 3.14
N VAL A 85 14.35 2.99 3.14
CA VAL A 85 14.48 2.20 1.92
C VAL A 85 13.71 0.90 2.08
N VAL A 86 12.83 0.62 1.12
CA VAL A 86 12.16 -0.67 0.94
C VAL A 86 13.02 -1.52 0.02
N LEU A 87 13.37 -2.73 0.46
CA LEU A 87 14.14 -3.69 -0.33
C LEU A 87 13.35 -4.97 -0.62
N ALA A 88 13.77 -5.71 -1.65
CA ALA A 88 13.34 -7.09 -1.85
C ALA A 88 13.75 -7.95 -0.64
N ARG A 89 12.96 -8.99 -0.35
CA ARG A 89 13.21 -9.94 0.75
C ARG A 89 14.47 -10.82 0.55
N GLU A 90 14.98 -10.87 -0.68
CA GLU A 90 16.24 -11.52 -1.08
C GLU A 90 17.41 -10.54 -1.20
N ALA A 91 17.25 -9.28 -0.81
CA ALA A 91 18.31 -8.28 -0.96
C ALA A 91 19.63 -8.72 -0.25
N PRO A 92 20.80 -8.42 -0.84
CA PRO A 92 22.08 -8.79 -0.24
C PRO A 92 22.23 -8.24 1.18
N LEU A 93 22.64 -9.08 2.14
CA LEU A 93 22.78 -8.65 3.54
C LEU A 93 23.83 -7.55 3.72
N ALA A 94 24.83 -7.48 2.84
CA ALA A 94 25.80 -6.38 2.83
C ALA A 94 25.13 -5.03 2.52
N LEU A 95 24.15 -4.99 1.62
CA LEU A 95 23.37 -3.78 1.32
C LEU A 95 22.49 -3.39 2.51
N VAL A 96 21.78 -4.36 3.11
CA VAL A 96 20.95 -4.15 4.31
C VAL A 96 21.79 -3.56 5.45
N ARG A 97 22.94 -4.17 5.77
CA ARG A 97 23.84 -3.71 6.82
C ARG A 97 24.43 -2.34 6.50
N GLY A 98 24.94 -2.15 5.29
CA GLY A 98 25.57 -0.90 4.87
C GLY A 98 24.63 0.30 4.94
N LEU A 99 23.34 0.12 4.61
CA LEU A 99 22.32 1.16 4.76
C LEU A 99 22.03 1.48 6.24
N ARG A 100 21.88 0.44 7.07
CA ARG A 100 21.63 0.61 8.50
C ARG A 100 22.75 1.30 9.25
N GLU A 101 24.00 0.95 8.92
CA GLU A 101 25.20 1.61 9.48
C GLU A 101 25.25 3.12 9.15
N ARG A 102 24.56 3.54 8.08
CA ARG A 102 24.41 4.94 7.68
C ARG A 102 23.15 5.61 8.24
N GLY A 103 22.42 4.92 9.11
CA GLY A 103 21.20 5.45 9.75
C GLY A 103 19.95 5.38 8.89
N VAL A 104 19.99 4.70 7.74
CA VAL A 104 18.80 4.50 6.89
C VAL A 104 17.91 3.44 7.52
N ARG A 105 16.60 3.71 7.62
CA ARG A 105 15.61 2.72 8.02
C ARG A 105 15.38 1.74 6.89
N VAL A 106 15.66 0.45 7.10
CA VAL A 106 15.54 -0.56 6.03
C VAL A 106 14.37 -1.49 6.28
N VAL A 107 13.40 -1.53 5.38
CA VAL A 107 12.22 -2.42 5.47
C VAL A 107 12.19 -3.40 4.30
N ALA A 108 11.67 -4.60 4.54
CA ALA A 108 11.58 -5.64 3.52
C ALA A 108 10.18 -5.72 2.91
N TYR A 109 10.11 -6.01 1.62
CA TYR A 109 8.88 -6.48 0.97
C TYR A 109 8.37 -7.74 1.67
N LEU A 110 7.11 -7.70 2.14
CA LEU A 110 6.43 -8.82 2.75
C LEU A 110 5.07 -9.00 2.06
N PRO A 111 4.89 -10.06 1.25
CA PRO A 111 3.59 -10.37 0.68
C PRO A 111 2.61 -10.77 1.79
N VAL A 112 1.45 -10.11 1.86
CA VAL A 112 0.36 -10.48 2.79
C VAL A 112 -0.88 -10.99 2.09
N GLY A 113 -1.08 -10.66 0.81
CA GLY A 113 -2.26 -11.04 0.05
C GLY A 113 -2.01 -11.69 -1.30
N VAL A 114 -0.76 -11.67 -1.78
CA VAL A 114 -0.39 -12.17 -3.11
C VAL A 114 1.01 -12.77 -3.09
N VAL A 115 1.23 -13.88 -3.78
CA VAL A 115 2.57 -14.47 -3.97
C VAL A 115 2.76 -15.02 -5.38
N PRO A 116 4.00 -15.10 -5.89
CA PRO A 116 4.29 -15.83 -7.12
C PRO A 116 3.84 -17.29 -7.02
N ARG A 117 3.24 -17.81 -8.09
CA ARG A 117 2.73 -19.18 -8.14
C ARG A 117 3.83 -20.22 -7.87
N GLY A 118 4.99 -20.07 -8.51
CA GLY A 118 6.11 -21.00 -8.32
C GLY A 118 6.61 -21.04 -6.87
N GLU A 119 6.55 -19.92 -6.15
CA GLU A 119 6.86 -19.91 -4.73
C GLU A 119 5.80 -20.65 -3.91
N ALA A 120 4.52 -20.42 -4.19
CA ALA A 120 3.44 -21.13 -3.52
C ALA A 120 3.52 -22.65 -3.74
N GLU A 121 3.91 -23.09 -4.93
CA GLU A 121 4.17 -24.49 -5.26
C GLU A 121 5.34 -25.05 -4.44
N GLN A 122 6.49 -24.37 -4.46
CA GLN A 122 7.69 -24.78 -3.73
C GLN A 122 7.45 -24.89 -2.21
N LYS A 123 6.63 -24.00 -1.66
CA LYS A 123 6.34 -23.94 -0.22
C LYS A 123 5.07 -24.73 0.19
N GLY A 124 4.40 -25.40 -0.74
CA GLY A 124 3.18 -26.16 -0.45
C GLY A 124 1.99 -25.30 0.01
N LEU A 125 1.92 -24.05 -0.47
CA LEU A 125 0.93 -23.04 -0.08
C LEU A 125 -0.29 -23.00 -1.01
N LEU A 126 -0.34 -23.81 -2.07
CA LEU A 126 -1.46 -23.82 -3.03
C LEU A 126 -2.83 -23.95 -2.36
N LYS A 127 -2.94 -24.80 -1.33
CA LYS A 127 -4.18 -25.02 -0.57
C LYS A 127 -4.62 -23.83 0.29
N ALA A 128 -3.78 -22.80 0.39
CA ALA A 128 -4.06 -21.55 1.09
C ALA A 128 -4.36 -20.40 0.13
N ALA A 129 -4.44 -20.65 -1.18
CA ALA A 129 -4.80 -19.65 -2.18
C ALA A 129 -6.32 -19.60 -2.38
N LEU A 130 -6.84 -18.39 -2.58
CA LEU A 130 -8.20 -18.15 -3.08
C LEU A 130 -8.31 -18.45 -4.57
N GLY A 131 -7.20 -18.34 -5.30
CA GLY A 131 -7.12 -18.59 -6.73
C GLY A 131 -6.04 -17.74 -7.43
N PRO A 132 -5.97 -17.80 -8.76
CA PRO A 132 -5.07 -16.95 -9.54
C PRO A 132 -5.48 -15.49 -9.46
N ASN A 133 -4.49 -14.60 -9.52
CA ASN A 133 -4.73 -13.15 -9.60
C ASN A 133 -5.13 -12.77 -11.03
N PRO A 134 -6.33 -12.18 -11.25
CA PRO A 134 -6.80 -11.82 -12.59
C PRO A 134 -5.96 -10.71 -13.26
N TYR A 135 -5.17 -9.95 -12.50
CA TYR A 135 -4.34 -8.87 -13.02
C TYR A 135 -2.85 -9.24 -13.17
N ALA A 136 -2.44 -10.37 -12.58
CA ALA A 136 -1.07 -10.88 -12.66
C ALA A 136 -1.10 -12.42 -12.65
N PRO A 137 -1.31 -13.07 -13.81
CA PRO A 137 -1.61 -14.51 -13.92
C PRO A 137 -0.59 -15.46 -13.28
N ASP A 138 0.67 -15.04 -13.16
CA ASP A 138 1.74 -15.82 -12.54
C ASP A 138 1.76 -15.71 -11.00
N THR A 139 0.74 -15.10 -10.41
CA THR A 139 0.59 -14.92 -8.95
C THR A 139 -0.72 -15.51 -8.45
N LEU A 140 -0.72 -15.93 -7.19
CA LEU A 140 -1.88 -16.42 -6.46
C LEU A 140 -2.32 -15.39 -5.42
N LEU A 141 -3.63 -15.19 -5.33
CA LEU A 141 -4.25 -14.46 -4.24
C LEU A 141 -4.37 -15.41 -3.03
N MET A 142 -3.88 -14.96 -1.89
CA MET A 142 -3.77 -15.79 -0.69
C MET A 142 -4.93 -15.51 0.27
N ASP A 143 -5.48 -16.57 0.84
CA ASP A 143 -6.58 -16.48 1.81
C ASP A 143 -6.04 -16.00 3.17
N PRO A 144 -6.39 -14.78 3.63
CA PRO A 144 -5.96 -14.28 4.93
C PRO A 144 -6.56 -15.06 6.11
N ALA A 145 -7.65 -15.82 5.91
CA ALA A 145 -8.23 -16.70 6.92
C ALA A 145 -7.44 -18.01 7.10
N SER A 146 -6.65 -18.41 6.10
CA SER A 146 -5.91 -19.66 6.12
C SER A 146 -4.83 -19.64 7.20
N ALA A 147 -4.94 -20.56 8.17
CA ALA A 147 -3.93 -20.72 9.22
C ALA A 147 -2.53 -21.02 8.65
N LEU A 148 -2.46 -21.74 7.52
CA LEU A 148 -1.21 -22.02 6.81
C LEU A 148 -0.59 -20.72 6.26
N TRP A 149 -1.40 -19.88 5.61
CA TRP A 149 -0.92 -18.61 5.07
C TRP A 149 -0.47 -17.67 6.18
N GLN A 150 -1.27 -17.52 7.24
CA GLN A 150 -0.89 -16.70 8.38
C GLN A 150 0.41 -17.17 9.06
N ALA A 151 0.61 -18.48 9.18
CA ALA A 151 1.86 -19.03 9.72
C ALA A 151 3.05 -18.71 8.81
N GLN A 152 2.88 -18.81 7.49
CA GLN A 152 3.91 -18.45 6.51
C GLN A 152 4.28 -16.96 6.59
N VAL A 153 3.30 -16.06 6.65
CA VAL A 153 3.54 -14.61 6.77
C VAL A 153 4.30 -14.28 8.06
N ARG A 154 3.92 -14.88 9.20
CA ARG A 154 4.62 -14.68 10.48
C ARG A 154 6.04 -15.26 10.47
N ALA A 155 6.23 -16.44 9.89
CA ALA A 155 7.56 -17.05 9.77
C ALA A 155 8.49 -16.18 8.90
N GLU A 156 7.97 -15.65 7.79
CA GLU A 156 8.72 -14.75 6.91
C GLU A 156 9.03 -13.41 7.60
N ALA A 157 8.07 -12.83 8.32
CA ALA A 157 8.29 -11.63 9.14
C ALA A 157 9.41 -11.84 10.17
N ALA A 158 9.39 -12.97 10.90
CA ALA A 158 10.44 -13.31 11.85
C ALA A 158 11.81 -13.46 11.17
N ARG A 159 11.85 -14.16 10.03
CA ARG A 159 13.07 -14.35 9.23
C ARG A 159 13.66 -13.01 8.80
N LEU A 160 12.85 -12.11 8.26
CA LEU A 160 13.28 -10.79 7.80
C LEU A 160 13.84 -9.93 8.93
N LEU A 161 13.20 -9.90 10.10
CA LEU A 161 13.76 -9.18 11.25
C LEU A 161 15.11 -9.78 11.69
N ALA A 162 15.25 -11.11 11.67
CA ALA A 162 16.52 -11.78 11.98
C ALA A 162 17.65 -11.45 10.98
N LEU A 163 17.30 -11.12 9.73
CA LEU A 163 18.26 -10.64 8.72
C LEU A 163 18.65 -9.17 8.89
N GLY A 164 18.02 -8.48 9.84
CA GLY A 164 18.36 -7.11 10.23
C GLY A 164 17.45 -6.05 9.62
N PHE A 165 16.38 -6.42 8.92
CA PHE A 165 15.34 -5.46 8.53
C PHE A 165 14.63 -4.88 9.76
N GLU A 166 14.18 -3.64 9.65
CA GLU A 166 13.50 -2.90 10.73
C GLU A 166 11.97 -2.90 10.58
N GLY A 167 11.45 -3.55 9.54
CA GLY A 167 10.02 -3.62 9.28
C GLY A 167 9.65 -4.18 7.93
N PHE A 168 8.39 -3.98 7.55
CA PHE A 168 7.74 -4.64 6.43
C PHE A 168 6.98 -3.63 5.57
N PHE A 169 7.16 -3.77 4.26
CA PHE A 169 6.31 -3.21 3.23
C PHE A 169 5.29 -4.27 2.81
N LEU A 170 4.04 -4.08 3.23
CA LEU A 170 2.96 -5.05 3.22
C LEU A 170 2.19 -4.95 1.90
N ASP A 171 2.24 -5.99 1.07
CA ASP A 171 1.67 -5.97 -0.27
C ASP A 171 0.54 -6.98 -0.49
N GLY A 172 -0.37 -6.66 -1.41
CA GLY A 172 -1.51 -7.48 -1.79
C GLY A 172 -2.79 -7.24 -0.99
N LEU A 173 -2.86 -6.21 -0.13
CA LEU A 173 -4.10 -5.88 0.59
C LEU A 173 -5.24 -5.42 -0.31
N ASP A 174 -4.93 -5.01 -1.55
CA ASP A 174 -5.92 -4.70 -2.60
C ASP A 174 -6.77 -5.90 -3.01
N LEU A 175 -6.43 -7.13 -2.58
CA LEU A 175 -7.34 -8.25 -2.81
C LEU A 175 -8.71 -8.03 -2.15
N ALA A 176 -8.81 -7.13 -1.17
CA ALA A 176 -10.07 -6.64 -0.60
C ALA A 176 -10.99 -5.94 -1.63
N ASP A 177 -10.46 -5.49 -2.76
CA ASP A 177 -11.25 -4.95 -3.87
C ASP A 177 -11.99 -6.07 -4.63
N LEU A 178 -11.40 -7.26 -4.68
CA LEU A 178 -11.97 -8.46 -5.30
C LEU A 178 -12.84 -9.26 -4.31
N TYR A 179 -12.41 -9.34 -3.06
CA TYR A 179 -13.06 -10.09 -1.98
C TYR A 179 -13.30 -9.16 -0.76
N PRO A 180 -14.35 -8.33 -0.76
CA PRO A 180 -14.61 -7.42 0.35
C PRO A 180 -14.88 -8.12 1.69
N GLU A 181 -15.36 -9.37 1.64
CA GLU A 181 -15.68 -10.20 2.80
C GLU A 181 -14.47 -10.55 3.67
N ILE A 182 -13.26 -10.57 3.10
CA ILE A 182 -12.02 -10.91 3.82
C ILE A 182 -11.31 -9.70 4.46
N ILE A 183 -11.92 -8.50 4.38
CA ILE A 183 -11.39 -7.29 5.01
C ILE A 183 -11.12 -7.48 6.52
N PRO A 184 -12.01 -8.11 7.31
CA PRO A 184 -11.74 -8.39 8.72
C PRO A 184 -10.50 -9.25 8.95
N GLU A 185 -10.28 -10.28 8.13
CA GLU A 185 -9.19 -11.24 8.21
C GLU A 185 -7.85 -10.59 7.82
N LEU A 186 -7.84 -9.77 6.76
CA LEU A 186 -6.68 -8.94 6.42
C LEU A 186 -6.32 -8.00 7.55
N ALA A 187 -7.31 -7.30 8.11
CA ALA A 187 -7.09 -6.41 9.24
C ALA A 187 -6.58 -7.15 10.48
N ALA A 188 -7.08 -8.36 10.75
CA ALA A 188 -6.61 -9.22 11.82
C ALA A 188 -5.17 -9.67 11.61
N LEU A 189 -4.77 -9.99 10.38
CA LEU A 189 -3.39 -10.33 10.04
C LEU A 189 -2.45 -9.16 10.29
N ILE A 190 -2.79 -7.94 9.84
CA ILE A 190 -1.97 -6.74 10.09
C ILE A 190 -1.88 -6.43 11.59
N ARG A 191 -3.00 -6.55 12.32
CA ARG A 191 -3.01 -6.41 13.77
C ARG A 191 -2.06 -7.42 14.43
N SER A 192 -2.10 -8.68 14.00
CA SER A 192 -1.24 -9.74 14.55
C SER A 192 0.26 -9.47 14.29
N LEU A 193 0.60 -8.88 13.14
CA LEU A 193 1.98 -8.45 12.86
C LEU A 193 2.41 -7.31 13.80
N ARG A 194 1.54 -6.33 14.04
CA ARG A 194 1.84 -5.26 15.01
C ARG A 194 1.98 -5.79 16.42
N GLU A 195 1.11 -6.69 16.85
CA GLU A 195 1.15 -7.29 18.19
C GLU A 195 2.41 -8.17 18.37
N GLY A 196 2.76 -8.98 17.37
CA GLY A 196 3.95 -9.84 17.39
C GLY A 196 5.26 -9.09 17.23
N TYR A 197 5.26 -7.95 16.53
CA TYR A 197 6.44 -7.14 16.28
C TYR A 197 6.18 -5.65 16.59
N PRO A 198 6.02 -5.25 17.87
CA PRO A 198 5.60 -3.89 18.24
C PRO A 198 6.55 -2.79 17.77
N GLN A 199 7.83 -3.10 17.53
CA GLN A 199 8.84 -2.14 17.10
C GLN A 199 9.08 -2.13 15.58
N ALA A 200 8.55 -3.13 14.84
CA ALA A 200 8.71 -3.19 13.40
C ALA A 200 7.97 -2.03 12.73
N LEU A 201 8.56 -1.43 11.70
CA LEU A 201 7.88 -0.49 10.84
C LEU A 201 6.86 -1.23 9.98
N LEU A 202 5.60 -0.80 9.94
CA LEU A 202 4.58 -1.40 9.08
C LEU A 202 4.11 -0.38 8.04
N LEU A 203 4.42 -0.64 6.77
CA LEU A 203 4.03 0.18 5.64
C LEU A 203 3.01 -0.56 4.80
N GLN A 204 1.77 -0.08 4.77
CA GLN A 204 0.76 -0.71 3.93
C GLN A 204 0.84 -0.18 2.51
N HIS A 205 1.06 -1.05 1.54
CA HIS A 205 0.97 -0.71 0.12
C HIS A 205 -0.48 -0.82 -0.35
N ARG A 206 -1.04 0.29 -0.81
CA ARG A 206 -2.45 0.44 -1.21
C ARG A 206 -3.40 -0.17 -0.16
N GLY A 207 -4.31 -1.06 -0.55
CA GLY A 207 -5.27 -1.73 0.32
C GLY A 207 -6.27 -0.77 0.96
N PHE A 208 -6.70 0.27 0.23
CA PHE A 208 -7.39 1.41 0.83
C PHE A 208 -8.72 1.04 1.49
N ARG A 209 -9.42 0.01 1.02
CA ARG A 209 -10.63 -0.52 1.67
C ARG A 209 -10.37 -1.08 3.07
N VAL A 210 -9.14 -1.52 3.34
CA VAL A 210 -8.73 -2.11 4.63
C VAL A 210 -8.22 -1.03 5.60
N LEU A 211 -7.77 0.14 5.11
CA LEU A 211 -7.14 1.19 5.91
C LEU A 211 -7.94 1.60 7.16
N ARG A 212 -9.28 1.71 7.05
CA ARG A 212 -10.12 2.07 8.22
C ARG A 212 -9.92 1.13 9.41
N ARG A 213 -9.55 -0.12 9.17
CA ARG A 213 -9.30 -1.13 10.20
C ARG A 213 -7.81 -1.28 10.54
N THR A 214 -6.91 -0.98 9.60
CA THR A 214 -5.46 -1.22 9.78
C THR A 214 -4.68 0.01 10.21
N ALA A 215 -5.12 1.23 9.87
CA ALA A 215 -4.32 2.45 9.97
C ALA A 215 -3.68 2.70 11.35
N ARG A 216 -4.37 2.34 12.45
CA ARG A 216 -3.86 2.48 13.82
C ARG A 216 -2.64 1.59 14.12
N PHE A 217 -2.38 0.59 13.29
CA PHE A 217 -1.27 -0.36 13.42
C PHE A 217 -0.10 -0.01 12.49
N LEU A 218 -0.26 0.97 11.61
CA LEU A 218 0.71 1.30 10.56
C LEU A 218 1.62 2.45 10.97
N ASP A 219 2.81 2.48 10.37
CA ASP A 219 3.72 3.63 10.43
C ASP A 219 3.66 4.47 9.14
N ALA A 220 3.21 3.91 8.02
CA ALA A 220 2.88 4.69 6.82
C ALA A 220 1.89 3.94 5.92
N VAL A 221 1.28 4.67 5.00
CA VAL A 221 0.58 4.12 3.84
C VAL A 221 1.28 4.55 2.57
N VAL A 222 1.42 3.62 1.62
CA VAL A 222 2.02 3.86 0.31
C VAL A 222 0.95 3.83 -0.76
N TYR A 223 0.78 4.95 -1.45
CA TYR A 223 -0.11 5.10 -2.60
C TYR A 223 0.70 4.93 -3.88
N SER A 224 0.54 3.78 -4.54
CA SER A 224 1.15 3.55 -5.86
C SER A 224 0.23 4.02 -6.99
N GLY A 225 0.78 4.77 -7.95
CA GLY A 225 0.07 5.36 -9.07
C GLY A 225 -0.81 6.53 -8.64
N LEU A 226 -0.28 7.49 -7.87
CA LEU A 226 -1.02 8.70 -7.49
C LEU A 226 -1.11 9.68 -8.67
N SER A 227 -0.04 9.75 -9.44
CA SER A 227 0.18 10.79 -10.45
C SER A 227 0.46 10.21 -11.83
N VAL A 228 0.79 8.92 -11.91
CA VAL A 228 1.01 8.21 -13.19
C VAL A 228 0.27 6.88 -13.23
N ASP A 229 -0.09 6.44 -14.43
CA ASP A 229 -0.67 5.13 -14.68
C ASP A 229 0.40 4.03 -14.84
N ALA A 230 -0.02 2.79 -15.04
CA ALA A 230 0.88 1.65 -15.23
C ALA A 230 1.76 1.74 -16.50
N ARG A 231 1.48 2.69 -17.41
CA ARG A 231 2.29 2.95 -18.61
C ARG A 231 3.26 4.11 -18.38
N GLY A 232 3.27 4.70 -17.19
CA GLY A 232 4.07 5.87 -16.84
C GLY A 232 3.52 7.19 -17.39
N GLN A 233 2.27 7.23 -17.84
CA GLN A 233 1.62 8.45 -18.34
C GLN A 233 0.94 9.20 -17.19
N ILE A 234 0.82 10.52 -17.29
CA ILE A 234 0.16 11.34 -16.27
C ILE A 234 -1.28 10.86 -16.07
N ALA A 235 -1.61 10.52 -14.81
CA ALA A 235 -2.93 10.12 -14.38
C ALA A 235 -3.21 10.72 -13.00
N LEU A 236 -4.24 11.56 -12.90
CA LEU A 236 -4.55 12.31 -11.69
C LEU A 236 -5.52 11.51 -10.80
N ASN A 237 -5.01 10.46 -10.16
CA ASN A 237 -5.83 9.61 -9.30
C ASN A 237 -6.26 10.33 -8.00
N ASP A 238 -7.35 9.85 -7.42
CA ASP A 238 -7.99 10.44 -6.24
C ASP A 238 -7.21 10.13 -4.94
N PRO A 239 -6.64 11.13 -4.25
CA PRO A 239 -5.94 10.94 -2.98
C PRO A 239 -6.88 10.77 -1.77
N SER A 240 -8.19 10.99 -1.92
CA SER A 240 -9.15 11.01 -0.82
C SER A 240 -9.16 9.78 0.10
N PRO A 241 -8.84 8.54 -0.36
CA PRO A 241 -8.83 7.38 0.53
C PRO A 241 -7.78 7.46 1.65
N VAL A 242 -6.73 8.27 1.49
CA VAL A 242 -5.61 8.38 2.44
C VAL A 242 -5.73 9.60 3.36
N TRP A 243 -6.37 10.68 2.90
CA TRP A 243 -6.43 11.96 3.62
C TRP A 243 -6.95 11.87 5.06
N PRO A 244 -8.03 11.13 5.38
CA PRO A 244 -8.52 11.05 6.76
C PRO A 244 -7.47 10.49 7.73
N PHE A 245 -6.59 9.61 7.28
CA PHE A 245 -5.52 9.04 8.10
C PHE A 245 -4.31 9.94 8.17
N ARG A 246 -3.97 10.60 7.07
CA ARG A 246 -2.88 11.59 7.00
C ARG A 246 -3.13 12.75 7.94
N GLN A 247 -4.34 13.31 7.96
CA GLN A 247 -4.72 14.40 8.86
C GLN A 247 -4.61 14.01 10.34
N ARG A 248 -4.74 12.71 10.64
CA ARG A 248 -4.56 12.15 11.99
C ARG A 248 -3.10 11.77 12.29
N GLY A 249 -2.17 12.05 11.38
CA GLY A 249 -0.75 11.83 11.55
C GLY A 249 -0.18 10.57 10.89
N LEU A 250 -0.92 9.80 10.08
CA LEU A 250 -0.29 8.70 9.34
C LEU A 250 0.48 9.25 8.11
N PRO A 251 1.82 9.09 8.02
CA PRO A 251 2.57 9.46 6.82
C PRO A 251 2.01 8.79 5.56
N ALA A 252 1.83 9.59 4.52
CA ALA A 252 1.38 9.15 3.21
C ALA A 252 2.55 9.24 2.24
N LEU A 253 2.98 8.10 1.70
CA LEU A 253 4.08 7.99 0.74
C LEU A 253 3.48 7.78 -0.65
N SER A 254 3.98 8.45 -1.69
CA SER A 254 3.57 8.17 -3.07
C SER A 254 4.65 7.41 -3.82
N LEU A 255 4.25 6.39 -4.59
CA LEU A 255 5.09 5.60 -5.47
C LEU A 255 4.58 5.79 -6.90
N ASP A 256 5.36 6.46 -7.74
CA ASP A 256 5.05 6.63 -9.15
C ASP A 256 6.24 6.09 -9.97
N GLN A 257 5.99 5.50 -11.14
CA GLN A 257 7.04 4.99 -12.03
C GLN A 257 6.79 5.53 -13.43
N THR A 258 7.75 6.27 -13.99
CA THR A 258 7.64 6.83 -15.33
C THR A 258 9.00 7.07 -15.97
N PRO A 259 9.20 6.63 -17.23
CA PRO A 259 10.40 6.98 -17.99
C PRO A 259 10.32 8.41 -18.58
N HIS A 260 9.17 9.09 -18.48
CA HIS A 260 8.94 10.38 -19.12
C HIS A 260 9.27 11.53 -18.16
N ALA A 261 10.17 12.42 -18.58
CA ALA A 261 10.62 13.55 -17.75
C ALA A 261 9.47 14.48 -17.30
N GLU A 262 8.54 14.79 -18.18
CA GLU A 262 7.37 15.63 -17.85
C GLU A 262 6.48 14.98 -16.79
N ALA A 263 6.21 13.67 -16.94
CA ALA A 263 5.41 12.93 -15.97
C ALA A 263 6.15 12.80 -14.62
N PHE A 264 7.48 12.68 -14.64
CA PHE A 264 8.30 12.64 -13.43
C PHE A 264 8.17 13.94 -12.62
N ASP A 265 8.36 15.09 -13.26
CA ASP A 265 8.27 16.39 -12.60
C ASP A 265 6.84 16.70 -12.12
N SER A 266 5.84 16.31 -12.92
CA SER A 266 4.42 16.41 -12.56
C SER A 266 4.09 15.56 -11.34
N ALA A 267 4.56 14.31 -11.30
CA ALA A 267 4.33 13.40 -10.18
C ALA A 267 4.97 13.90 -8.88
N LEU A 268 6.22 14.36 -8.96
CA LEU A 268 6.92 14.92 -7.81
C LEU A 268 6.17 16.13 -7.24
N ARG A 269 5.79 17.08 -8.10
CA ARG A 269 5.08 18.29 -7.70
C ARG A 269 3.72 17.97 -7.10
N ARG A 270 2.90 17.17 -7.79
CA ARG A 270 1.55 16.79 -7.34
C ARG A 270 1.60 16.10 -5.98
N ALA A 271 2.51 15.15 -5.78
CA ALA A 271 2.65 14.47 -4.50
C ALA A 271 2.95 15.45 -3.36
N LEU A 272 3.90 16.38 -3.56
CA LEU A 272 4.24 17.40 -2.56
C LEU A 272 3.07 18.36 -2.27
N GLU A 273 2.36 18.83 -3.30
CA GLU A 273 1.18 19.70 -3.16
C GLU A 273 0.06 19.01 -2.38
N LEU A 274 -0.14 17.70 -2.60
CA LEU A 274 -1.11 16.87 -1.88
C LEU A 274 -0.60 16.40 -0.50
N GLY A 275 0.65 16.78 -0.15
CA GLY A 275 1.26 16.50 1.13
C GLY A 275 1.75 15.07 1.34
N PHE A 276 1.99 14.33 0.25
CA PHE A 276 2.65 13.03 0.25
C PHE A 276 4.17 13.21 0.28
N VAL A 277 4.87 12.17 0.73
CA VAL A 277 6.33 12.05 0.58
C VAL A 277 6.61 11.22 -0.69
N PRO A 278 7.12 11.85 -1.76
CA PRO A 278 7.21 11.19 -3.05
C PRO A 278 8.44 10.29 -3.20
N TYR A 279 8.25 9.20 -3.94
CA TYR A 279 9.30 8.48 -4.64
C TYR A 279 8.84 8.23 -6.08
N VAL A 280 9.55 8.80 -7.04
CA VAL A 280 9.27 8.64 -8.47
C VAL A 280 10.43 7.87 -9.10
N ALA A 281 10.18 6.65 -9.57
CA ALA A 281 11.18 5.83 -10.24
C ALA A 281 11.21 6.13 -11.74
N ARG A 282 12.40 6.42 -12.29
CA ARG A 282 12.59 6.66 -13.74
C ARG A 282 12.66 5.39 -14.57
N GLY A 283 13.19 4.33 -13.98
CA GLY A 283 13.38 3.04 -14.62
C GLY A 283 12.69 1.93 -13.84
N GLN A 284 13.14 0.69 -14.08
CA GLN A 284 12.66 -0.45 -13.32
C GLN A 284 13.05 -0.30 -11.84
N LEU A 285 12.25 -0.84 -10.94
CA LEU A 285 12.54 -0.84 -9.50
C LEU A 285 13.78 -1.70 -9.15
N THR A 286 14.32 -2.45 -10.12
CA THR A 286 15.56 -3.21 -10.04
C THR A 286 16.81 -2.37 -10.34
N GLU A 287 16.64 -1.17 -10.90
CA GLU A 287 17.72 -0.21 -11.16
C GLU A 287 17.89 0.70 -9.94
N ALA A 288 19.16 1.00 -9.60
CA ALA A 288 19.43 1.89 -8.47
C ALA A 288 18.83 3.27 -8.73
N PRO A 289 18.25 3.94 -7.72
CA PRO A 289 17.74 5.29 -7.91
C PRO A 289 18.85 6.21 -8.42
N GLN A 290 18.54 6.94 -9.48
CA GLN A 290 19.35 8.08 -9.88
C GLN A 290 19.12 9.16 -8.81
N THR A 291 20.17 9.55 -8.10
CA THR A 291 20.10 10.62 -7.12
C THR A 291 19.56 11.88 -7.82
N PRO A 292 18.60 12.61 -7.22
CA PRO A 292 18.11 13.86 -7.80
C PRO A 292 19.24 14.89 -7.97
#